data_AF-A0A932H9S1-F1
#
_entry.id   AF-A0A932H9S1-F1
#
_cell.length_a   1.000
_cell.length_b   1.000
_cell.length_c   1.000
_cell.angle_alpha   90.00
_cell.angle_beta   90.00
_cell.angle_gamma   90.00
#
_symmetry.space_group_name_H-M   'P 1'
#
loop_
_entity.id
_entity.type
_entity.pdbx_description
1 polymer ?
#
loop_
_entity_poly.entity_id
_entity_poly.type
_entity_poly.pdbx_seq_one_letter_code
_entity_poly.pdbx_strand_id
1 'polypeptide(L)'
;VVADIPGLIEGAAEGAGLGHQFLRHLVRTRLLLHVTDIAPLDERANPVKEAKAILKELRKYDKALYRKPRWLVLNKVDLLAPGERAVKVQRFPKQLGWKGRSYTISALTGEGCRELIYAIMEYLEQTGDAGPGIRPAEAGRTAAALNPES
;
A
#
# COMPACT_ATOMS: atom_id res chain seq x y z
N VAL A 1 2.99 6.26 9.96
CA VAL A 1 4.00 5.16 10.09
C VAL A 1 3.71 4.13 9.02
N VAL A 2 4.72 3.70 8.26
CA VAL A 2 4.65 2.58 7.33
C VAL A 2 5.46 1.44 7.94
N ALA A 3 4.89 0.24 7.93
CA ALA A 3 5.58 -0.97 8.38
C ALA A 3 5.60 -1.96 7.21
N ASP A 4 6.78 -2.49 6.91
CA ASP A 4 6.95 -3.52 5.88
C ASP A 4 6.68 -4.91 6.48
N ILE A 5 6.20 -5.84 5.66
CA ILE A 5 5.89 -7.22 6.05
C ILE A 5 6.84 -8.16 5.29
N PRO A 6 7.97 -8.58 5.89
CA PRO A 6 8.82 -9.55 5.26
C PRO A 6 8.13 -10.93 5.19
N GLY A 7 8.25 -11.61 4.04
CA GLY A 7 8.05 -13.06 3.92
C GLY A 7 6.60 -13.56 3.96
N LEU A 8 5.85 -13.36 2.87
CA LEU A 8 4.50 -13.91 2.65
C LEU A 8 4.49 -15.11 1.68
N ILE A 9 5.60 -15.86 1.61
CA ILE A 9 5.80 -16.94 0.61
C ILE A 9 5.99 -18.29 1.33
N GLU A 10 5.59 -19.36 0.65
CA GLU A 10 5.61 -20.77 1.08
C GLU A 10 6.91 -21.15 1.82
N GLY A 11 6.77 -21.78 3.00
CA GLY A 11 7.86 -22.07 3.95
C GLY A 11 7.62 -21.47 5.34
N ALA A 12 6.69 -20.51 5.41
CA ALA A 12 6.13 -19.98 6.65
C ALA A 12 5.48 -21.05 7.57
N ALA A 13 4.89 -22.09 6.99
CA ALA A 13 4.10 -23.07 7.73
C ALA A 13 4.93 -24.08 8.54
N GLU A 14 6.24 -24.20 8.30
CA GLU A 14 7.14 -25.11 9.03
C GLU A 14 7.83 -24.45 10.24
N GLY A 15 7.44 -23.23 10.61
CA GLY A 15 7.92 -22.54 11.81
C GLY A 15 8.53 -21.15 11.57
N ALA A 16 8.69 -20.74 10.31
CA ALA A 16 9.22 -19.43 9.90
C ALA A 16 8.15 -18.50 9.31
N GLY A 17 6.89 -18.72 9.67
CA GLY A 17 5.78 -17.95 9.13
C GLY A 17 5.65 -16.59 9.74
N LEU A 18 4.81 -15.75 9.09
CA LEU A 18 4.40 -14.44 9.58
C LEU A 18 4.17 -14.53 11.09
N GLY A 19 5.18 -14.15 11.87
CA GLY A 19 5.24 -14.52 13.27
C GLY A 19 3.96 -14.06 13.94
N HIS A 20 3.39 -14.89 14.81
CA HIS A 20 2.11 -14.57 15.48
C HIS A 20 2.16 -13.20 16.20
N GLN A 21 3.37 -12.71 16.56
CA GLN A 21 3.62 -11.36 17.07
C GLN A 21 3.65 -10.25 16.00
N PHE A 22 4.13 -10.51 14.79
CA PHE A 22 4.28 -9.52 13.71
C PHE A 22 2.91 -9.10 13.14
N LEU A 23 2.03 -10.07 12.89
CA LEU A 23 0.69 -9.82 12.35
C LEU A 23 -0.27 -9.17 13.36
N ARG A 24 -0.03 -9.35 14.67
CA ARG A 24 -0.79 -8.68 15.74
C ARG A 24 -0.63 -7.15 15.71
N HIS A 25 0.39 -6.63 15.03
CA HIS A 25 0.55 -5.20 14.79
C HIS A 25 -0.21 -4.72 13.53
N LEU A 26 -0.40 -5.59 12.54
CA LEU A 26 -1.13 -5.27 11.31
C LEU A 26 -2.64 -5.12 11.53
N VAL A 27 -3.20 -5.64 12.60
CA VAL A 27 -4.61 -5.36 12.94
C VAL A 27 -4.84 -3.88 13.27
N ARG A 28 -3.80 -3.08 13.57
CA ARG A 28 -3.95 -1.62 13.77
C ARG A 28 -3.74 -0.79 12.50
N THR A 29 -3.32 -1.37 11.38
CA THR A 29 -3.15 -0.62 10.13
C THR A 29 -4.50 -0.34 9.47
N ARG A 30 -4.68 0.86 8.94
CA ARG A 30 -5.94 1.28 8.29
C ARG A 30 -6.00 0.88 6.81
N LEU A 31 -4.84 0.80 6.17
CA LEU A 31 -4.66 0.46 4.77
C LEU A 31 -3.57 -0.59 4.63
N LEU A 32 -3.78 -1.59 3.77
CA LEU A 32 -2.77 -2.54 3.35
C LEU A 32 -2.33 -2.23 1.91
N LEU A 33 -1.03 -2.35 1.63
CA LEU A 33 -0.51 -2.31 0.27
C LEU A 33 -0.04 -3.71 -0.12
N HIS A 34 -0.53 -4.21 -1.25
CA HIS A 34 -0.07 -5.46 -1.83
C HIS A 34 0.85 -5.13 -2.98
N VAL A 35 2.15 -5.05 -2.69
CA VAL A 35 3.17 -4.75 -3.68
C VAL A 35 3.52 -6.03 -4.44
N THR A 36 3.52 -5.97 -5.76
CA THR A 36 3.87 -7.11 -6.61
C THR A 36 4.72 -6.65 -7.78
N ASP A 37 5.83 -7.33 -7.99
CA ASP A 37 6.72 -7.07 -9.13
C ASP A 37 6.10 -7.65 -10.41
N ILE A 38 5.90 -6.80 -11.42
CA ILE A 38 5.29 -7.21 -12.70
C ILE A 38 6.30 -7.58 -13.79
N ALA A 39 7.58 -7.43 -13.48
CA ALA A 39 8.72 -7.76 -14.32
C ALA A 39 9.75 -8.56 -13.52
N PRO A 40 9.41 -9.78 -13.07
CA PRO A 40 10.39 -10.64 -12.42
C PRO A 40 11.52 -10.97 -13.41
N LEU A 41 12.75 -11.03 -12.90
CA LEU A 41 13.93 -11.40 -13.70
C LEU A 41 13.97 -12.92 -13.99
N ASP A 42 13.33 -13.71 -13.12
CA ASP A 42 13.17 -15.15 -13.33
C ASP A 42 11.96 -15.42 -14.22
N GLU A 43 12.19 -16.04 -15.38
CA GLU A 43 11.15 -16.41 -16.34
C GLU A 43 10.17 -17.47 -15.80
N ARG A 44 10.55 -18.22 -14.76
CA ARG A 44 9.68 -19.19 -14.10
C ARG A 44 8.75 -18.54 -13.07
N ALA A 45 9.05 -17.33 -12.64
CA ALA A 45 8.22 -16.61 -11.67
C ALA A 45 6.87 -16.25 -12.29
N ASN A 46 5.81 -16.44 -11.51
CA ASN A 46 4.46 -16.09 -11.93
C ASN A 46 3.88 -15.12 -10.89
N PRO A 47 4.06 -13.81 -11.13
CA PRO A 47 3.62 -12.77 -10.20
C PRO A 47 2.14 -12.85 -9.80
N VAL A 48 1.28 -13.29 -10.72
CA VAL A 48 -0.16 -13.44 -10.43
C VAL A 48 -0.39 -14.63 -9.51
N LYS A 49 0.32 -15.75 -9.72
CA LYS A 49 0.22 -16.94 -8.87
C LYS A 49 0.74 -16.64 -7.47
N GLU A 50 1.88 -15.94 -7.37
CA GLU A 50 2.48 -15.51 -6.11
C GLU A 50 1.53 -14.57 -5.36
N ALA A 51 1.01 -13.52 -6.01
CA ALA A 51 0.00 -12.64 -5.41
C ALA A 51 -1.21 -13.42 -4.90
N LYS A 52 -1.73 -14.40 -5.65
CA LYS A 52 -2.83 -15.27 -5.20
C LYS A 52 -2.47 -16.13 -3.99
N ALA A 53 -1.23 -16.65 -3.92
CA ALA A 53 -0.77 -17.42 -2.78
C ALA A 53 -0.76 -16.57 -1.51
N ILE A 54 -0.18 -15.38 -1.58
CA ILE A 54 -0.17 -14.38 -0.50
C ILE A 54 -1.59 -14.09 0.00
N LEU A 55 -2.53 -13.84 -0.93
CA LEU A 55 -3.93 -13.56 -0.58
C LEU A 55 -4.61 -14.76 0.11
N LYS A 56 -4.30 -15.99 -0.32
CA LYS A 56 -4.83 -17.22 0.27
C LYS A 56 -4.30 -17.42 1.68
N GLU A 57 -3.01 -17.18 1.90
CA GLU A 57 -2.40 -17.26 3.24
C GLU A 57 -2.96 -16.20 4.19
N LEU A 58 -3.02 -14.94 3.74
CA LEU A 58 -3.62 -13.85 4.51
C LEU A 58 -5.06 -14.19 4.95
N ARG A 59 -5.84 -14.79 4.04
CA ARG A 59 -7.21 -15.22 4.32
C ARG A 59 -7.29 -16.38 5.31
N LYS A 60 -6.35 -17.33 5.23
CA LYS A 60 -6.27 -18.46 6.17
C LYS A 60 -5.93 -17.99 7.57
N TYR A 61 -5.04 -17.00 7.68
CA TYR A 61 -4.61 -16.47 8.97
C TYR A 61 -5.72 -15.67 9.66
N ASP A 62 -6.21 -14.61 9.01
CA ASP A 62 -7.21 -13.72 9.62
C ASP A 62 -8.16 -13.16 8.55
N LYS A 63 -9.43 -13.53 8.66
CA LYS A 63 -10.49 -13.08 7.75
C LYS A 63 -10.78 -11.58 7.89
N ALA A 64 -10.64 -11.01 9.09
CA ALA A 64 -10.82 -9.57 9.32
C ALA A 64 -9.65 -8.79 8.68
N LEU A 65 -8.41 -9.24 8.84
CA LEU A 65 -7.25 -8.66 8.16
C LEU A 65 -7.37 -8.77 6.64
N TYR A 66 -7.84 -9.92 6.14
CA TYR A 66 -8.10 -10.13 4.72
C TYR A 66 -9.19 -9.20 4.15
N ARG A 67 -10.16 -8.77 4.96
CA ARG A 67 -11.23 -7.85 4.53
C ARG A 67 -10.84 -6.38 4.58
N LYS A 68 -9.70 -6.04 5.18
CA LYS A 68 -9.26 -4.64 5.27
C LYS A 68 -9.11 -4.01 3.88
N PRO A 69 -9.33 -2.69 3.78
CA PRO A 69 -8.98 -1.92 2.60
C PRO A 69 -7.55 -2.22 2.17
N ARG A 70 -7.40 -2.58 0.90
CA ARG A 70 -6.12 -2.97 0.32
C ARG A 70 -6.00 -2.40 -1.07
N TRP A 71 -4.83 -1.89 -1.41
CA TRP A 71 -4.49 -1.44 -2.75
C TRP A 71 -3.44 -2.35 -3.36
N LEU A 72 -3.56 -2.59 -4.66
CA LEU A 72 -2.57 -3.31 -5.44
C LEU A 72 -1.52 -2.31 -5.92
N VAL A 73 -0.24 -2.64 -5.76
CA VAL A 73 0.87 -1.80 -6.21
C VAL A 73 1.74 -2.64 -7.13
N LEU A 74 1.68 -2.35 -8.42
CA LEU A 74 2.46 -3.01 -9.45
C LEU A 74 3.83 -2.33 -9.55
N ASN A 75 4.87 -3.00 -9.09
CA ASN A 75 6.23 -2.48 -8.99
C ASN A 75 7.12 -2.97 -10.14
N LYS A 76 8.27 -2.32 -10.35
CA LYS A 76 9.26 -2.58 -11.39
C LYS A 76 8.77 -2.33 -12.81
N VAL A 77 7.96 -1.28 -13.01
CA VAL A 77 7.48 -0.89 -14.34
C VAL A 77 8.61 -0.40 -15.26
N ASP A 78 9.73 0.02 -14.69
CA ASP A 78 10.95 0.46 -15.37
C ASP A 78 11.60 -0.65 -16.21
N LEU A 79 11.39 -1.92 -15.82
CA LEU A 79 11.93 -3.07 -16.56
C LEU A 79 11.07 -3.48 -17.77
N LEU A 80 9.92 -2.83 -17.98
CA LEU A 80 9.02 -3.13 -19.08
C LEU A 80 9.12 -2.09 -20.18
N ALA A 81 9.19 -2.56 -21.43
CA ALA A 81 9.05 -1.70 -22.60
C ALA A 81 7.65 -1.03 -22.61
N PRO A 82 7.50 0.21 -23.12
CA PRO A 82 6.24 0.95 -23.04
C PRO A 82 4.99 0.20 -23.56
N GLY A 83 5.12 -0.50 -24.69
CA GLY A 83 4.02 -1.30 -25.26
C GLY A 83 3.64 -2.51 -24.41
N GLU A 84 4.63 -3.17 -23.80
CA GLU A 84 4.40 -4.31 -22.91
C GLU A 84 3.83 -3.87 -21.55
N ARG A 85 4.31 -2.74 -21.04
CA ARG A 85 3.87 -2.14 -19.77
C ARG A 85 2.36 -1.95 -19.75
N ALA A 86 1.80 -1.28 -20.75
CA ALA A 86 0.36 -1.02 -20.83
C ALA A 86 -0.45 -2.33 -20.81
N VAL A 87 -0.01 -3.35 -21.56
CA VAL A 87 -0.67 -4.65 -21.62
C VAL A 87 -0.60 -5.38 -20.29
N LYS A 88 0.58 -5.45 -19.66
CA LYS A 88 0.77 -6.12 -18.37
C LYS A 88 -0.04 -5.44 -17.26
N VAL A 89 0.04 -4.11 -17.15
CA VAL A 89 -0.70 -3.32 -16.16
C VAL A 89 -2.21 -3.51 -16.30
N GLN A 90 -2.73 -3.59 -17.53
CA GLN A 90 -4.16 -3.79 -17.74
C GLN A 90 -4.61 -5.24 -17.47
N ARG A 91 -3.77 -6.24 -17.78
CA ARG A 91 -4.10 -7.66 -17.62
C ARG A 91 -3.94 -8.15 -16.18
N PHE A 92 -2.95 -7.65 -15.44
CA PHE A 92 -2.61 -8.16 -14.12
C PHE A 92 -3.77 -8.10 -13.11
N PRO A 93 -4.45 -6.95 -12.91
CA PRO A 93 -5.57 -6.89 -11.97
C PRO A 93 -6.72 -7.83 -12.40
N LYS A 94 -6.97 -7.97 -13.70
CA LYS A 94 -7.99 -8.88 -14.24
C LYS A 94 -7.67 -10.34 -13.94
N GLN A 95 -6.42 -10.77 -14.17
CA GLN A 95 -5.97 -12.13 -13.88
C GLN A 95 -5.95 -12.45 -12.38
N LEU A 96 -5.67 -11.44 -11.54
CA LEU A 96 -5.76 -11.54 -10.09
C LEU A 96 -7.22 -11.57 -9.59
N GLY A 97 -8.18 -11.09 -10.39
CA GLY A 97 -9.56 -10.87 -9.95
C GLY A 97 -9.69 -9.66 -9.02
N TRP A 98 -8.77 -8.70 -9.13
CA TRP A 98 -8.69 -7.52 -8.29
C TRP A 98 -9.76 -6.49 -8.68
N LYS A 99 -10.46 -5.97 -7.67
CA LYS A 99 -11.53 -4.97 -7.84
C LYS A 99 -11.24 -3.63 -7.12
N GLY A 100 -10.16 -3.57 -6.35
CA GLY A 100 -9.78 -2.38 -5.60
C GLY A 100 -8.92 -1.41 -6.42
N ARG A 101 -8.50 -0.31 -5.79
CA ARG A 101 -7.52 0.61 -6.40
C ARG A 101 -6.22 -0.13 -6.71
N SER A 102 -5.60 0.25 -7.81
CA SER A 102 -4.29 -0.25 -8.23
C SER A 102 -3.40 0.91 -8.68
N TYR A 103 -2.13 0.85 -8.32
CA TYR A 103 -1.11 1.82 -8.72
C TYR A 103 0.03 1.11 -9.44
N THR A 104 0.70 1.84 -10.30
CA THR A 104 1.90 1.39 -11.01
C THR A 104 3.05 2.26 -10.60
N ILE A 105 4.12 1.65 -10.11
CA ILE A 105 5.29 2.37 -9.62
C ILE A 105 6.59 1.73 -10.11
N SER A 106 7.65 2.53 -10.07
CA SER A 106 9.01 2.02 -9.98
C SER A 106 9.63 2.54 -8.69
N ALA A 107 9.85 1.62 -7.73
CA ALA A 107 10.58 1.97 -6.52
C ALA A 107 12.04 2.38 -6.80
N LEU A 108 12.61 1.97 -7.95
CA LEU A 108 13.97 2.30 -8.36
C LEU A 108 14.07 3.73 -8.91
N THR A 109 13.19 4.10 -9.84
CA THR A 109 13.24 5.43 -10.49
C THR A 109 12.42 6.49 -9.76
N GLY A 110 11.50 6.08 -8.89
CA GLY A 110 10.53 6.95 -8.22
C GLY A 110 9.26 7.21 -9.04
N GLU A 111 9.15 6.65 -10.26
CA GLU A 111 7.95 6.77 -11.10
C GLU A 111 6.70 6.29 -10.33
N GLY A 112 5.63 7.09 -10.28
CA GLY A 112 4.35 6.74 -9.64
C GLY A 112 4.35 6.72 -8.10
N CYS A 113 5.52 6.84 -7.46
CA CYS A 113 5.64 6.79 -6.00
C CYS A 113 5.02 8.01 -5.33
N ARG A 114 5.18 9.21 -5.92
CA ARG A 114 4.64 10.46 -5.35
C ARG A 114 3.11 10.45 -5.37
N GLU A 115 2.53 10.03 -6.49
CA GLU A 115 1.08 9.88 -6.67
C GLU A 115 0.52 8.85 -5.69
N LEU A 116 1.21 7.71 -5.52
CA LEU A 116 0.83 6.69 -4.54
C LEU A 116 0.86 7.27 -3.10
N ILE A 117 1.91 8.01 -2.73
CA ILE A 117 2.03 8.62 -1.40
C ILE A 117 0.88 9.61 -1.16
N TYR A 118 0.61 10.52 -2.10
CA TYR A 118 -0.48 11.48 -1.95
C TYR A 118 -1.84 10.80 -1.84
N ALA A 119 -2.10 9.78 -2.66
CA ALA A 119 -3.32 9.01 -2.54
C ALA A 119 -3.45 8.33 -1.17
N ILE A 120 -2.36 7.76 -0.64
CA ILE A 120 -2.35 7.15 0.71
C ILE A 120 -2.65 8.21 1.77
N MET A 121 -2.03 9.39 1.70
CA MET A 121 -2.27 10.48 2.65
C MET A 121 -3.74 10.89 2.64
N GLU A 122 -4.29 11.18 1.46
CA GLU A 122 -5.70 11.55 1.30
C GLU A 122 -6.63 10.47 1.87
N TYR A 123 -6.35 9.20 1.59
CA TYR A 123 -7.14 8.09 2.12
C TYR A 123 -7.10 8.00 3.65
N LEU A 124 -5.92 8.20 4.25
CA LEU A 124 -5.73 8.14 5.69
C LEU A 124 -6.37 9.32 6.42
N GLU A 125 -6.38 10.50 5.80
CA GLU A 125 -7.07 11.70 6.29
C GLU A 125 -8.59 11.49 6.28
N GLN A 126 -9.15 11.03 5.15
CA GLN A 126 -10.59 10.74 5.02
C GLN A 126 -11.06 9.64 5.99
N THR A 127 -10.20 8.64 6.24
CA THR A 127 -10.50 7.55 7.19
C THR A 127 -10.11 7.93 8.63
N GLY A 128 -9.56 9.13 8.83
CA GLY A 128 -8.99 9.60 10.10
C GLY A 128 -9.98 10.28 11.05
N ASP A 129 -11.17 10.67 10.58
CA ASP A 129 -12.14 11.47 11.34
C ASP A 129 -13.19 10.66 12.11
N ALA A 130 -12.78 9.52 12.70
CA ALA A 130 -13.59 8.76 13.66
C ALA A 130 -12.79 8.39 14.93
N GLY A 131 -11.97 9.30 15.43
CA GLY A 131 -11.28 9.23 16.73
C GLY A 131 -10.90 10.63 17.23
N PRO A 132 -10.92 10.91 18.56
CA PRO A 132 -10.96 12.29 19.05
C PRO A 132 -9.61 13.00 18.91
N GLY A 133 -9.62 14.11 18.18
CA GLY A 133 -8.90 15.35 18.49
C GLY A 133 -7.37 15.35 18.41
N ILE A 134 -6.83 15.82 17.29
CA ILE A 134 -5.80 16.86 17.32
C ILE A 134 -6.21 17.92 16.29
N ARG A 135 -6.77 19.03 16.78
CA ARG A 135 -6.83 20.27 15.98
C ARG A 135 -5.41 20.84 15.92
N PRO A 136 -4.90 21.23 14.75
CA PRO A 136 -3.62 21.94 14.67
C PRO A 136 -3.71 23.22 15.50
N ALA A 137 -2.71 23.45 16.35
CA ALA A 137 -2.57 24.70 17.09
C ALA A 137 -2.40 25.86 16.10
N GLU A 138 -3.27 26.85 16.18
CA GLU A 138 -3.12 28.11 15.44
C GLU A 138 -1.86 28.83 15.93
N ALA A 139 -0.79 28.74 15.14
CA ALA A 139 0.42 29.51 15.35
C ALA A 139 0.19 30.97 14.92
N GLY A 140 0.06 31.83 15.92
CA GLY A 140 0.41 33.26 15.96
C GLY A 140 0.42 34.05 14.65
N ARG A 141 -0.56 34.94 14.50
CA ARG A 141 -0.35 36.26 13.90
C ARG A 141 -0.62 37.34 14.94
N THR A 142 0.42 37.66 15.69
CA THR A 142 0.55 38.94 16.40
C THR A 142 1.16 39.96 15.44
N ALA A 143 0.37 40.96 15.04
CA ALA A 143 0.76 42.30 14.56
C ALA A 143 -0.48 42.92 13.89
N ALA A 144 -0.93 44.14 14.14
CA ALA A 144 -0.52 45.19 15.04
C ALA A 144 -1.77 46.08 15.22
N ALA A 145 -2.16 46.35 16.47
CA ALA A 145 -3.11 47.42 16.78
C ALA A 145 -2.28 48.65 17.15
N LEU A 146 -2.21 49.61 16.23
CA LEU A 146 -1.80 50.98 16.53
C LEU A 146 -2.87 51.89 15.92
N ASN A 147 -3.91 52.14 16.72
CA ASN A 147 -4.68 53.37 16.64
C ASN A 147 -3.79 54.52 17.12
N PRO A 148 -3.95 55.70 16.53
CA PRO A 148 -4.21 56.85 17.38
C PRO A 148 -5.51 57.53 16.99
N GLU A 149 -6.36 57.74 17.99
CA GLU A 149 -7.52 58.61 17.95
C GLU A 149 -7.06 60.07 17.76
N SER A 150 -7.63 60.76 16.76
CA SER A 150 -8.03 62.20 16.72
C SER A 150 -8.30 62.60 15.27
#